data_AF-A0A1C2GQL1-F1
#
_entry.id   AF-A0A1C2GQL1-F1
#
_cell.length_a   1.000
_cell.length_b   1.000
_cell.length_c   1.000
_cell.angle_alpha   90.00
_cell.angle_beta   90.00
_cell.angle_gamma   90.00
#
_symmetry.space_group_name_H-M   'P 1'
#
loop_
_entity.id
_entity.type
_entity.pdbx_description
1 polymer ?
#
loop_
_entity_poly.entity_id
_entity_poly.type
_entity_poly.pdbx_seq_one_letter_code
_entity_poly.pdbx_strand_id
1 'polypeptide(L)'
;MTTLTTNVRLSNDLASEAQHLSLWNKWLTLADSQAPRKTLWFMISLISQGVLFLPMPALLIYYFNAPVFVLGITLVLFFINFIAGMGGSNIRTTLTLFAISIMAHLIMLLIFLL
;
A
#
# COMPACT_ATOMS: atom_id res chain seq x y z
N MET A 1 -0.77 -23.77 -46.49
CA MET A 1 -1.33 -24.30 -45.23
C MET A 1 -0.46 -23.88 -44.03
N THR A 2 0.01 -22.63 -44.02
CA THR A 2 1.13 -22.16 -43.15
C THR A 2 0.70 -21.04 -42.21
N THR A 3 -0.53 -20.55 -42.37
CA THR A 3 -1.14 -19.43 -41.63
C THR A 3 -1.80 -19.86 -40.31
N LEU A 4 -2.18 -21.14 -40.17
CA LEU A 4 -2.83 -21.65 -38.96
C LEU A 4 -1.82 -21.89 -37.82
N THR A 5 -0.61 -22.31 -38.14
CA THR A 5 0.46 -22.58 -37.16
C THR A 5 1.08 -21.32 -36.58
N THR A 6 1.10 -20.21 -37.33
CA THR A 6 1.62 -18.91 -36.85
C THR A 6 0.70 -18.27 -35.81
N ASN A 7 -0.62 -18.37 -35.99
CA ASN A 7 -1.59 -17.78 -35.06
C ASN A 7 -1.61 -18.48 -33.69
N VAL A 8 -1.45 -19.81 -33.68
CA VAL A 8 -1.39 -20.61 -32.45
C VAL A 8 -0.12 -20.32 -31.64
N ARG A 9 1.00 -20.02 -32.32
CA ARG A 9 2.25 -19.66 -31.64
C ARG A 9 2.17 -18.26 -31.02
N LEU A 10 1.61 -17.30 -31.75
CA LEU A 10 1.38 -15.93 -31.25
C LEU A 10 0.41 -15.91 -30.06
N SER A 11 -0.66 -16.71 -30.08
CA SER A 11 -1.58 -16.82 -28.93
C SER A 11 -0.94 -17.46 -27.70
N ASN A 12 -0.05 -18.44 -27.90
CA ASN A 12 0.66 -19.09 -26.80
C ASN A 12 1.74 -18.19 -26.18
N ASP A 13 2.43 -17.38 -27.00
CA ASP A 13 3.39 -16.39 -26.49
C ASP A 13 2.67 -15.27 -25.71
N LEU A 14 1.52 -14.79 -26.19
CA LEU A 14 0.69 -13.82 -25.45
C LEU A 14 0.09 -14.41 -24.16
N ALA A 15 -0.27 -15.70 -24.16
CA ALA A 15 -0.76 -16.40 -22.96
C ALA A 15 0.36 -16.65 -21.94
N SER A 16 1.59 -16.94 -22.41
CA SER A 16 2.77 -17.10 -21.56
C SER A 16 3.22 -15.78 -20.94
N GLU A 17 3.15 -14.67 -21.68
CA GLU A 17 3.45 -13.32 -21.18
C GLU A 17 2.37 -12.84 -20.18
N ALA A 18 1.09 -13.17 -20.42
CA ALA A 18 0.01 -12.92 -19.47
C ALA A 18 0.14 -13.71 -18.16
N GLN A 19 0.77 -14.90 -18.19
CA GLN A 19 1.02 -15.71 -16.99
C GLN A 19 2.15 -15.16 -16.09
N HIS A 20 2.98 -14.24 -16.59
CA HIS A 20 4.11 -13.68 -15.85
C HIS A 20 3.88 -12.23 -15.36
N LEU A 21 2.63 -11.85 -15.10
CA LEU A 21 2.31 -10.59 -14.42
C LEU A 21 2.97 -10.58 -13.03
N SER A 22 4.04 -9.80 -12.90
CA SER A 22 4.75 -9.58 -11.64
C SER A 22 3.77 -9.13 -10.54
N LEU A 23 4.08 -9.44 -9.28
CA LEU A 23 3.27 -8.99 -8.14
C LEU A 23 3.07 -7.47 -8.15
N TRP A 24 4.08 -6.74 -8.64
CA TRP A 24 4.00 -5.30 -8.86
C TRP A 24 2.97 -4.90 -9.91
N ASN A 25 2.94 -5.57 -11.06
CA ASN A 25 1.95 -5.29 -12.10
C ASN A 25 0.53 -5.60 -11.61
N LYS A 26 0.34 -6.69 -10.85
CA LYS A 26 -0.94 -7.00 -10.21
C LYS A 26 -1.37 -5.90 -9.23
N TRP A 27 -0.44 -5.41 -8.40
CA TRP A 27 -0.71 -4.30 -7.49
C TRP A 27 -1.10 -3.03 -8.25
N LEU A 28 -0.38 -2.69 -9.33
CA LEU A 28 -0.68 -1.52 -10.16
C LEU A 28 -2.07 -1.62 -10.79
N THR A 29 -2.45 -2.78 -11.34
CA THR A 29 -3.78 -3.02 -11.91
C THR A 29 -4.87 -2.85 -10.85
N LEU A 30 -4.65 -3.35 -9.64
CA LEU A 30 -5.59 -3.15 -8.52
C LEU A 30 -5.69 -1.68 -8.13
N ALA A 31 -4.55 -0.98 -7.99
CA ALA A 31 -4.55 0.43 -7.63
C ALA A 31 -5.25 1.30 -8.69
N ASP A 32 -5.06 1.00 -9.97
CA ASP A 32 -5.73 1.69 -11.08
C ASP A 32 -7.23 1.45 -11.07
N SER A 33 -7.68 0.23 -10.73
CA SER A 33 -9.11 -0.06 -10.60
C SER A 33 -9.79 0.76 -9.50
N GLN A 34 -9.01 1.32 -8.56
CA GLN A 34 -9.49 2.17 -7.48
C GLN A 34 -9.45 3.66 -7.80
N ALA A 35 -8.95 4.07 -8.98
CA ALA A 35 -8.82 5.48 -9.36
C ALA A 35 -10.10 6.32 -9.18
N PRO A 36 -11.31 5.83 -9.54
CA PRO A 36 -12.55 6.59 -9.35
C PRO A 36 -12.91 6.83 -7.88
N ARG A 37 -12.35 6.03 -6.96
CA ARG A 37 -12.65 6.05 -5.51
C ARG A 37 -11.53 6.72 -4.70
N LYS A 38 -10.70 7.55 -5.34
CA LYS A 38 -9.54 8.18 -4.70
C LYS A 38 -9.86 8.93 -3.42
N THR A 39 -10.91 9.75 -3.41
CA THR A 39 -11.31 10.50 -2.21
C THR A 39 -11.72 9.58 -1.07
N LEU A 40 -12.41 8.48 -1.37
CA LEU A 40 -12.77 7.47 -0.38
C LEU A 40 -11.51 6.84 0.23
N TRP A 41 -10.54 6.47 -0.61
CA TRP A 41 -9.27 5.90 -0.13
C TRP A 41 -8.45 6.88 0.72
N PHE A 42 -8.48 8.17 0.39
CA PHE A 42 -7.91 9.19 1.26
C PHE A 42 -8.61 9.25 2.62
N MET A 43 -9.94 9.24 2.65
CA MET A 43 -10.71 9.23 3.91
C MET A 43 -10.44 7.98 4.75
N ILE A 44 -10.41 6.80 4.11
CA ILE A 44 -10.06 5.54 4.78
C ILE A 44 -8.66 5.66 5.39
N SER A 45 -7.68 6.11 4.59
CA SER A 45 -6.31 6.31 5.08
C SER A 45 -6.27 7.28 6.26
N LEU A 46 -6.97 8.41 6.18
CA LEU A 46 -7.00 9.42 7.23
C LEU A 46 -7.58 8.87 8.54
N ILE A 47 -8.72 8.19 8.46
CA ILE A 47 -9.42 7.63 9.61
C ILE A 47 -8.59 6.51 10.22
N SER A 48 -8.08 5.56 9.42
CA SER A 48 -7.25 4.48 9.92
C SER A 48 -5.98 5.01 10.60
N GLN A 49 -5.30 5.98 9.99
CA GLN A 49 -4.09 6.55 10.59
C GLN A 49 -4.39 7.35 11.85
N GLY A 50 -5.43 8.18 11.83
CA GLY A 50 -5.79 9.04 12.95
C GLY A 50 -6.34 8.28 14.16
N VAL A 51 -7.13 7.23 13.91
CA VAL A 51 -7.83 6.48 14.98
C VAL A 51 -7.05 5.26 15.43
N LEU A 52 -6.47 4.49 14.50
CA LEU A 52 -5.79 3.24 14.85
C LEU A 52 -4.31 3.45 15.12
N PHE A 53 -3.62 4.22 14.28
CA PHE A 53 -2.16 4.28 14.33
C PHE A 53 -1.61 5.35 15.27
N LEU A 54 -2.21 6.54 15.34
CA LEU A 54 -1.76 7.58 16.28
C LEU A 54 -1.76 7.15 17.76
N PRO A 55 -2.74 6.37 18.27
CA PRO A 55 -2.69 5.87 19.65
C PRO A 55 -1.66 4.76 19.89
N MET A 56 -1.20 4.07 18.83
CA MET A 56 -0.29 2.92 19.00
C MET A 56 1.04 3.28 19.68
N PRO A 57 1.77 4.33 19.27
CA PRO A 57 2.97 4.74 19.98
C PRO A 57 2.75 5.00 21.46
N ALA A 58 1.61 5.59 21.85
CA ALA A 58 1.31 5.84 23.26
C ALA A 58 1.18 4.52 24.04
N LEU A 59 0.48 3.53 23.47
CA LEU A 59 0.37 2.20 24.08
C LEU A 59 1.74 1.49 24.16
N LEU A 60 2.53 1.54 23.09
CA LEU A 60 3.84 0.89 23.04
C LEU A 60 4.84 1.52 24.01
N ILE A 61 4.87 2.86 24.10
CA ILE A 61 5.76 3.57 25.04
C ILE A 61 5.36 3.26 26.48
N TYR A 62 4.05 3.31 26.79
CA TYR A 62 3.57 3.15 28.17
C TYR A 62 3.66 1.71 28.68
N TYR A 63 3.27 0.72 27.87
CA TYR A 63 3.20 -0.68 28.33
C TYR A 63 4.45 -1.50 27.98
N PHE A 64 5.15 -1.18 26.90
CA PHE A 64 6.24 -2.01 26.37
C PHE A 64 7.60 -1.30 26.43
N ASN A 65 7.69 -0.15 27.13
CA ASN A 65 8.89 0.68 27.21
C ASN A 65 9.50 0.99 25.84
N ALA A 66 8.65 1.11 24.81
CA ALA A 66 9.12 1.43 23.48
C ALA A 66 9.78 2.82 23.47
N PRO A 67 10.84 3.02 22.68
CA PRO A 67 11.55 4.28 22.61
C PRO A 67 10.70 5.37 21.93
N VAL A 68 10.89 6.62 22.33
CA VAL A 68 10.10 7.79 21.87
C VAL A 68 10.16 8.00 20.35
N PHE A 69 11.22 7.54 19.66
CA PHE A 69 11.32 7.67 18.21
C PHE A 69 10.19 6.95 17.45
N VAL A 70 9.53 5.95 18.08
CA VAL A 70 8.36 5.26 17.53
C VAL A 70 7.22 6.25 17.21
N LEU A 71 7.00 7.23 18.08
CA LEU A 71 6.06 8.33 17.84
C LEU A 71 6.46 9.14 16.59
N GLY A 72 7.75 9.46 16.48
CA GLY A 72 8.28 10.21 15.33
C GLY A 72 8.04 9.48 14.01
N ILE A 73 8.26 8.17 13.97
CA ILE A 73 8.01 7.34 12.78
C ILE A 73 6.52 7.37 12.41
N THR A 74 5.61 7.16 13.38
CA THR A 74 4.16 7.20 13.14
C THR A 74 3.70 8.57 12.65
N LEU A 75 4.22 9.67 13.22
CA LEU A 75 3.88 11.02 12.75
C LEU A 75 4.36 11.28 11.32
N VAL A 76 5.58 10.88 10.99
CA VAL A 76 6.11 11.03 9.62
C VAL A 76 5.25 10.24 8.63
N LEU A 77 4.91 8.98 8.95
CA LEU A 77 4.03 8.17 8.10
C LEU A 77 2.62 8.75 7.96
N PHE A 78 2.06 9.29 9.04
CA PHE A 78 0.78 9.99 9.04
C PHE A 78 0.83 11.18 8.07
N PHE A 79 1.80 12.08 8.23
CA PHE A 79 1.90 13.28 7.41
C PHE A 79 2.22 12.99 5.95
N ILE A 80 3.05 11.99 5.65
CA ILE A 80 3.31 11.57 4.26
C ILE A 80 2.01 11.10 3.59
N ASN A 81 1.21 10.28 4.28
CA ASN A 81 -0.08 9.82 3.76
C ASN A 81 -1.09 10.97 3.62
N PHE A 82 -1.12 11.87 4.60
CA PHE A 82 -1.97 13.05 4.60
C PHE A 82 -1.67 13.97 3.41
N ILE A 83 -0.39 14.31 3.21
CA ILE A 83 0.08 15.16 2.11
C ILE A 83 -0.17 14.48 0.77
N ALA A 84 0.12 13.18 0.63
CA ALA A 84 -0.13 12.46 -0.61
C ALA A 84 -1.62 12.40 -0.97
N GLY A 85 -2.50 12.25 0.03
CA GLY A 85 -3.95 12.23 -0.16
C GLY A 85 -4.54 13.59 -0.51
N MET A 86 -4.14 14.65 0.21
CA MET A 86 -4.65 16.01 0.01
C MET A 86 -4.00 16.73 -1.18
N GLY A 87 -2.72 16.48 -1.44
CA GLY A 87 -1.93 17.12 -2.50
C GLY A 87 -2.27 16.68 -3.92
N GLY A 88 -3.35 15.90 -4.10
CA GLY A 88 -3.79 15.47 -5.43
C GLY A 88 -2.93 14.37 -6.07
N SER A 89 -2.05 13.69 -5.32
CA SER A 89 -1.17 12.63 -5.84
C SER A 89 -1.94 11.49 -6.51
N ASN A 90 -1.31 10.72 -7.41
CA ASN A 90 -1.98 9.63 -8.11
C ASN A 90 -2.47 8.54 -7.12
N ILE A 91 -3.56 7.83 -7.46
CA ILE A 91 -4.15 6.77 -6.64
C ILE A 91 -3.14 5.69 -6.26
N ARG A 92 -2.23 5.36 -7.20
CA ARG A 92 -1.12 4.43 -6.99
C ARG A 92 -0.24 4.85 -5.82
N THR A 93 0.08 6.14 -5.73
CA THR A 93 0.91 6.70 -4.65
C THR A 93 0.16 6.66 -3.33
N THR A 94 -1.10 7.09 -3.31
CA THR A 94 -1.93 7.07 -2.09
C THR A 94 -2.08 5.66 -1.52
N LEU A 95 -2.44 4.66 -2.35
CA LEU A 95 -2.58 3.28 -1.86
C LEU A 95 -1.24 2.68 -1.46
N THR A 96 -0.16 2.96 -2.20
CA THR A 96 1.16 2.39 -1.89
C THR A 96 1.71 2.96 -0.58
N LEU A 97 1.60 4.27 -0.35
CA LEU A 97 2.00 4.89 0.91
C LEU A 97 1.15 4.41 2.09
N PHE A 98 -0.15 4.19 1.85
CA PHE A 98 -1.03 3.66 2.87
C PHE A 98 -0.65 2.22 3.24
N ALA A 99 -0.42 1.37 2.25
CA ALA A 99 0.03 -0.02 2.44
C ALA A 99 1.39 -0.10 3.15
N ILE A 100 2.37 0.73 2.73
CA ILE A 100 3.68 0.84 3.40
C ILE A 100 3.49 1.24 4.87
N SER A 101 2.62 2.21 5.14
CA SER A 101 2.36 2.64 6.51
C SER A 101 1.73 1.54 7.35
N ILE A 102 0.74 0.80 6.83
CA ILE A 102 0.16 -0.35 7.53
C ILE A 102 1.27 -1.35 7.86
N MET A 103 2.11 -1.69 6.88
CA MET A 103 3.18 -2.66 7.07
C MET A 103 4.21 -2.21 8.11
N ALA A 104 4.59 -0.93 8.10
CA ALA A 104 5.49 -0.36 9.10
C ALA A 104 4.90 -0.45 10.53
N HIS A 105 3.60 -0.20 10.70
CA HIS A 105 2.93 -0.34 12.00
C HIS A 105 2.79 -1.80 12.44
N LEU A 106 2.56 -2.73 11.51
CA LEU A 106 2.55 -4.17 11.81
C LEU A 106 3.93 -4.67 12.24
N ILE A 107 5.00 -4.25 11.55
CA ILE A 107 6.38 -4.58 11.94
C ILE A 107 6.71 -4.01 13.31
N MET A 108 6.31 -2.76 13.57
CA MET A 108 6.49 -2.12 14.87
C MET A 108 5.79 -2.92 15.98
N LEU A 109 4.53 -3.30 15.78
CA LEU A 109 3.83 -4.18 16.73
C LEU A 109 4.58 -5.49 16.94
N LEU A 110 5.03 -6.14 15.87
CA LEU A 110 5.74 -7.42 15.97
C LEU A 110 7.05 -7.31 16.75
N ILE A 111 7.77 -6.19 16.65
CA ILE A 111 9.03 -5.96 17.38
C ILE A 111 8.83 -5.72 18.87
N PHE A 112 7.76 -5.02 19.26
CA PHE A 112 7.57 -4.62 20.67
C PHE A 112 6.65 -5.55 21.46
N LEU A 113 5.81 -6.33 20.78
CA LEU A 113 4.80 -7.18 21.41
C LEU A 113 5.27 -8.64 21.53
N LEU A 114 6.32 -9.03 20.81
CA LEU A 114 6.89 -10.38 20.75
C LEU A 114 8.34 -10.38 21.26
#